data_AF-A0A3M6HQX6-F1
#
_entry.id   AF-A0A3M6HQX6-F1
#
_cell.length_a   1.000
_cell.length_b   1.000
_cell.length_c   1.000
_cell.angle_alpha   90.00
_cell.angle_beta   90.00
_cell.angle_gamma   90.00
#
_symmetry.space_group_name_H-M   'P 1'
#
loop_
_entity.id
_entity.type
_entity.pdbx_description
1 polymer ?
#
loop_
_entity_poly.entity_id
_entity_poly.type
_entity_poly.pdbx_seq_one_letter_code
_entity_poly.pdbx_strand_id
1 'polypeptide(L)'
;MGATSQDVMDSGLILQLRRAIVLLERDLTLLADAMAEQAQRHAGTPLAGRTWLQQATPVTLGMKIAGWLGAVTRHRQRLNEIKPRLLCLQFGGASGSLAALGDQAFSVAEALAGELQLALPEQP
;
A
#
# COMPACT_ATOMS: atom_id res chain seq x y z
N MET A 1 -10.82 10.55 -27.54
CA MET A 1 -10.05 11.81 -27.72
C MET A 1 -10.43 12.75 -26.58
N GLY A 2 -9.48 13.39 -25.90
CA GLY A 2 -9.75 14.24 -24.71
C GLY A 2 -8.73 14.11 -23.58
N ALA A 3 -7.89 13.08 -23.61
CA ALA A 3 -6.79 12.85 -22.67
C ALA A 3 -5.53 13.64 -23.02
N THR A 4 -4.67 13.88 -22.03
CA THR A 4 -3.27 14.31 -22.19
C THR A 4 -2.29 13.16 -21.95
N SER A 5 -1.01 13.34 -22.30
CA SER A 5 0.03 12.34 -22.05
C SER A 5 0.13 11.94 -20.58
N GLN A 6 -0.04 12.88 -19.66
CA GLN A 6 0.02 12.62 -18.22
C GLN A 6 -1.12 11.73 -17.74
N ASP A 7 -2.34 11.89 -18.26
CA ASP A 7 -3.49 11.02 -17.91
C ASP A 7 -3.16 9.55 -18.15
N VAL A 8 -2.52 9.27 -19.30
CA VAL A 8 -2.11 7.91 -19.68
C VAL A 8 -0.94 7.42 -18.83
N MET A 9 0.07 8.26 -18.61
CA MET A 9 1.26 7.90 -17.83
C MET A 9 0.91 7.59 -16.37
N ASP A 10 0.19 8.49 -15.70
CA ASP A 10 -0.11 8.37 -14.28
C ASP A 10 -1.14 7.26 -14.03
N SER A 11 -2.20 7.17 -14.85
CA SER A 11 -3.14 6.03 -14.76
C SER A 11 -2.43 4.70 -15.03
N GLY A 12 -1.50 4.67 -16.00
CA GLY A 12 -0.64 3.53 -16.26
C GLY A 12 0.24 3.14 -15.07
N LEU A 13 0.77 4.13 -14.34
CA LEU A 13 1.51 3.93 -13.10
C LEU A 13 0.59 3.39 -11.98
N ILE A 14 -0.58 3.97 -11.76
CA ILE A 14 -1.54 3.51 -10.73
C ILE A 14 -1.96 2.06 -10.98
N LEU A 15 -2.20 1.66 -12.23
CA LEU A 15 -2.52 0.27 -12.57
C LEU A 15 -1.37 -0.70 -12.24
N GLN A 16 -0.12 -0.27 -12.44
CA GLN A 16 1.06 -1.05 -12.04
C GLN A 16 1.20 -1.11 -10.52
N LEU A 17 1.01 0.03 -9.83
CA LEU A 17 1.05 0.10 -8.37
C LEU A 17 -0.03 -0.80 -7.74
N ARG A 18 -1.24 -0.86 -8.31
CA ARG A 18 -2.29 -1.80 -7.87
C ARG A 18 -1.80 -3.24 -7.87
N ARG A 19 -1.12 -3.67 -8.94
CA ARG A 19 -0.55 -5.02 -9.03
C ARG A 19 0.59 -5.23 -8.03
N ALA A 20 1.45 -4.22 -7.86
CA ALA A 20 2.52 -4.27 -6.88
C ALA A 20 2.00 -4.39 -5.44
N ILE A 21 0.92 -3.67 -5.10
CA ILE A 21 0.27 -3.74 -3.78
C ILE A 21 -0.22 -5.16 -3.48
N VAL A 22 -0.83 -5.84 -4.45
CA VAL A 22 -1.28 -7.24 -4.25
C VAL A 22 -0.11 -8.16 -3.88
N LEU A 23 1.05 -7.99 -4.53
CA LEU A 23 2.26 -8.76 -4.21
C LEU A 23 2.78 -8.40 -2.81
N LEU A 24 2.85 -7.11 -2.48
CA LEU A 24 3.30 -6.64 -1.17
C LEU A 24 2.38 -7.11 -0.04
N GLU A 25 1.06 -7.10 -0.22
CA GLU A 25 0.09 -7.58 0.76
C GLU A 25 0.25 -9.07 1.03
N ARG A 26 0.44 -9.86 -0.04
CA ARG A 26 0.73 -11.29 0.08
C ARG A 26 2.03 -11.52 0.86
N ASP A 27 3.11 -10.87 0.46
CA ASP A 27 4.43 -11.10 1.04
C ASP A 27 4.52 -10.62 2.50
N LEU A 28 3.88 -9.49 2.83
CA LEU A 28 3.75 -9.03 4.21
C LEU A 28 2.91 -9.96 5.07
N THR A 29 1.90 -10.61 4.50
CA THR A 29 1.09 -11.62 5.21
C THR A 29 1.93 -12.85 5.51
N LEU A 30 2.60 -13.42 4.50
CA LEU A 30 3.49 -14.57 4.68
C LEU A 30 4.61 -14.29 5.68
N LEU A 31 5.20 -13.10 5.62
CA LEU A 31 6.24 -12.67 6.57
C LEU A 31 5.67 -12.56 7.99
N ALA A 32 4.49 -11.96 8.16
CA ALA A 32 3.84 -11.83 9.46
C ALA A 32 3.53 -13.21 10.07
N ASP A 33 3.01 -14.14 9.27
CA ASP A 33 2.67 -15.49 9.72
C ASP A 33 3.92 -16.26 10.14
N ALA A 34 4.99 -16.20 9.34
CA ALA A 34 6.28 -16.80 9.68
C ALA A 34 6.88 -16.19 10.95
N MET A 35 6.83 -14.87 11.12
CA MET A 35 7.28 -14.19 12.33
C MET A 35 6.45 -14.59 13.55
N ALA A 36 5.12 -14.74 13.40
CA ALA A 36 4.24 -15.17 14.48
C ALA A 36 4.59 -16.59 14.94
N GLU A 37 4.82 -17.50 13.99
CA GLU A 37 5.28 -18.87 14.29
C GLU A 37 6.62 -18.86 15.05
N GLN A 38 7.61 -18.11 14.57
CA GLN A 38 8.92 -18.05 15.22
C GLN A 38 8.85 -17.36 16.59
N ALA A 39 8.04 -16.32 16.73
CA ALA A 39 7.81 -15.64 18.00
C ALA A 39 7.25 -16.61 19.04
N GLN A 40 6.26 -17.42 18.66
CA GLN A 40 5.66 -18.42 19.53
C GLN A 40 6.63 -19.56 19.85
N ARG A 41 7.32 -20.11 18.83
CA ARG A 41 8.30 -21.18 18.99
C ARG A 41 9.42 -20.81 19.97
N HIS A 42 9.85 -19.55 19.95
CA HIS A 42 10.93 -19.04 20.78
C HIS A 42 10.49 -18.17 21.95
N ALA A 43 9.20 -18.22 22.33
CA ALA A 43 8.63 -17.39 23.39
C ALA A 43 9.40 -17.54 24.72
N GLY A 44 9.88 -18.74 25.02
CA GLY A 44 10.65 -19.05 26.23
C GLY A 44 12.16 -19.18 26.05
N THR A 45 12.72 -18.98 24.84
CA THR A 45 14.17 -19.12 24.59
C THR A 45 14.91 -17.90 25.14
N PRO A 46 15.72 -18.00 26.22
CA PRO A 46 16.36 -16.85 26.85
C PRO A 46 17.57 -16.35 26.03
N LEU A 47 17.82 -15.04 26.10
CA LEU A 47 19.05 -14.40 25.64
C LEU A 47 19.43 -13.22 26.53
N ALA A 48 20.70 -12.81 26.47
CA ALA A 48 21.14 -11.55 27.07
C ALA A 48 20.46 -10.37 26.38
N GLY A 49 19.77 -9.52 27.16
CA GLY A 49 19.35 -8.21 26.69
C GLY A 49 20.56 -7.37 26.28
N ARG A 50 20.38 -6.44 25.33
CA ARG A 50 21.42 -5.47 24.97
C ARG A 50 20.84 -4.07 24.87
N THR A 51 21.33 -3.15 25.70
CA THR A 51 21.01 -1.73 25.68
C THR A 51 22.31 -0.96 25.47
N TRP A 52 22.36 -0.05 24.48
CA TRP A 52 23.62 0.62 24.09
C TRP A 52 24.76 -0.38 23.81
N LEU A 53 24.42 -1.52 23.21
CA LEU A 53 25.29 -2.67 22.94
C LEU A 53 25.88 -3.38 24.18
N GLN A 54 25.61 -2.88 25.40
CA GLN A 54 26.02 -3.49 26.66
C GLN A 54 25.01 -4.55 27.12
N GLN A 55 25.50 -5.58 27.81
CA GLN A 55 24.65 -6.63 28.37
C GLN A 55 23.68 -6.04 29.41
N ALA A 56 22.42 -6.42 29.30
CA ALA A 56 21.32 -6.01 30.17
C ALA A 56 20.62 -7.25 30.75
N THR A 57 19.50 -7.03 31.45
CA THR A 57 18.66 -8.12 31.99
C THR A 57 18.19 -9.08 30.89
N PRO A 58 17.95 -10.36 31.22
CA PRO A 58 17.51 -11.35 30.24
C PRO A 58 16.22 -10.96 29.52
N VAL A 59 16.13 -11.35 28.25
CA VAL A 59 14.93 -11.25 27.41
C VAL A 59 14.72 -12.58 26.67
N THR A 60 13.66 -12.73 25.87
CA THR A 60 13.46 -13.93 25.04
C THR A 60 13.52 -13.64 23.55
N LEU A 61 13.90 -14.64 22.76
CA LEU A 61 14.06 -14.48 21.31
C LEU A 61 12.68 -14.20 20.70
N GLY A 62 11.65 -14.88 21.20
CA GLY A 62 10.26 -14.61 20.85
C GLY A 62 9.84 -13.16 21.11
N MET A 63 10.24 -12.56 22.24
CA MET A 63 9.95 -11.14 22.54
C MET A 63 10.54 -10.20 21.48
N LYS A 64 11.76 -10.47 20.99
CA LYS A 64 12.38 -9.68 19.92
C LYS A 64 11.64 -9.82 18.60
N ILE A 65 11.31 -11.05 18.21
CA ILE A 65 10.58 -11.34 16.96
C ILE A 65 9.18 -10.72 17.01
N ALA A 66 8.49 -10.80 18.15
CA ALA A 66 7.18 -10.18 18.34
C ALA A 66 7.22 -8.65 18.17
N GLY A 67 8.32 -8.00 18.57
CA GLY A 67 8.54 -6.58 18.30
C GLY A 67 8.60 -6.26 16.80
N TRP A 68 9.28 -7.09 16.01
CA TRP A 68 9.34 -6.97 14.55
C TRP A 68 7.98 -7.24 13.90
N LEU A 69 7.29 -8.30 14.33
CA LEU A 69 5.92 -8.63 13.89
C LEU A 69 4.97 -7.45 14.12
N GLY A 70 5.03 -6.81 15.29
CA GLY A 70 4.21 -5.64 15.60
C GLY A 70 4.41 -4.48 14.63
N ALA A 71 5.64 -4.28 14.12
CA ALA A 71 5.91 -3.28 13.09
C ALA A 71 5.29 -3.69 11.74
N VAL A 72 5.49 -4.95 11.31
CA VAL A 72 4.92 -5.49 10.06
C VAL A 72 3.39 -5.37 10.06
N THR A 73 2.72 -5.72 11.16
CA THR A 73 1.27 -5.59 11.31
C THR A 73 0.80 -4.15 11.12
N ARG A 74 1.48 -3.16 11.73
CA ARG A 74 1.16 -1.73 11.53
C ARG A 74 1.40 -1.29 10.09
N HIS A 75 2.39 -1.84 9.39
CA HIS A 75 2.60 -1.54 7.97
C HIS A 75 1.53 -2.13 7.07
N ARG A 76 1.03 -3.35 7.35
CA ARG A 76 -0.14 -3.92 6.65
C ARG A 76 -1.37 -3.04 6.83
N GLN A 77 -1.62 -2.55 8.04
CA GLN A 77 -2.70 -1.60 8.30
C GLN A 77 -2.55 -0.32 7.48
N ARG A 78 -1.36 0.31 7.49
CA ARG A 78 -1.09 1.53 6.70
C ARG A 78 -1.29 1.31 5.20
N LEU A 79 -0.92 0.14 4.69
CA LEU A 79 -1.11 -0.22 3.29
C LEU A 79 -2.61 -0.29 2.95
N ASN A 80 -3.42 -0.91 3.81
CA ASN A 80 -4.88 -0.94 3.64
C ASN A 80 -5.49 0.48 3.69
N GLU A 81 -5.02 1.33 4.60
CA GLU A 81 -5.52 2.70 4.77
C GLU A 81 -5.15 3.63 3.61
N ILE A 82 -4.03 3.40 2.91
CA ILE A 82 -3.61 4.23 1.77
C ILE A 82 -4.22 3.78 0.44
N LYS A 83 -4.54 2.48 0.28
CA LYS A 83 -5.12 1.93 -0.96
C LYS A 83 -6.27 2.76 -1.56
N PRO A 84 -7.34 3.13 -0.82
CA PRO A 84 -8.44 3.90 -1.40
C PRO A 84 -8.03 5.32 -1.81
N ARG A 85 -6.96 5.88 -1.25
CA ARG A 85 -6.43 7.20 -1.62
C ARG A 85 -5.44 7.14 -2.79
N LEU A 86 -4.81 5.98 -3.00
CA LEU A 86 -3.80 5.77 -4.05
C LEU A 86 -4.42 5.28 -5.36
N LEU A 87 -5.43 4.42 -5.29
CA LEU A 87 -6.00 3.75 -6.47
C LEU A 87 -7.04 4.62 -7.18
N CYS A 88 -6.62 5.80 -7.63
CA CYS A 88 -7.45 6.77 -8.32
C CYS A 88 -7.08 6.89 -9.80
N LEU A 89 -8.05 7.23 -10.65
CA LEU A 89 -7.84 7.58 -12.04
C LEU A 89 -7.14 8.96 -12.16
N GLN A 90 -6.21 9.12 -13.10
CA GLN A 90 -5.74 10.44 -13.56
C GLN A 90 -6.40 10.75 -14.91
N PHE A 91 -7.25 11.77 -14.97
CA PHE A 91 -7.95 12.13 -16.20
C PHE A 91 -8.40 13.59 -16.21
N GLY A 92 -7.51 14.49 -16.60
CA GLY A 92 -7.76 15.94 -16.65
C GLY A 92 -7.68 16.58 -18.03
N GLY A 93 -7.17 15.87 -19.04
CA GLY A 93 -6.93 16.45 -20.35
C GLY A 93 -5.82 17.50 -20.32
N ALA A 94 -5.68 18.28 -21.40
CA ALA A 94 -4.50 19.13 -21.65
C ALA A 94 -4.09 20.06 -20.49
N SER A 95 -5.05 20.59 -19.74
CA SER A 95 -4.82 21.55 -18.65
C SER A 95 -5.63 21.26 -17.39
N GLY A 96 -6.09 20.02 -17.20
CA GLY A 96 -6.93 19.64 -16.05
C GLY A 96 -8.41 20.07 -16.14
N SER A 97 -8.85 20.68 -17.25
CA SER A 97 -10.21 21.21 -17.41
C SER A 97 -11.18 20.24 -18.08
N LEU A 98 -10.69 19.16 -18.71
CA LEU A 98 -11.44 18.27 -19.58
C LEU A 98 -12.31 18.97 -20.66
N ALA A 99 -12.02 20.24 -20.99
CA ALA A 99 -12.86 21.06 -21.86
C ALA A 99 -13.08 20.45 -23.25
N ALA A 100 -12.14 19.64 -23.74
CA ALA A 100 -12.25 18.93 -25.00
C ALA A 100 -13.43 17.93 -25.06
N LEU A 101 -13.98 17.53 -23.91
CA LEU A 101 -15.13 16.63 -23.78
C LEU A 101 -16.45 17.37 -23.54
N GLY A 102 -16.43 18.68 -23.28
CA GLY A 102 -17.60 19.48 -22.97
C GLY A 102 -18.47 18.86 -21.88
N ASP A 103 -19.79 18.82 -22.12
CA ASP A 103 -20.78 18.31 -21.16
C ASP A 103 -20.61 16.81 -20.84
N GLN A 104 -19.84 16.07 -21.63
CA GLN A 104 -19.62 14.64 -21.42
C GLN A 104 -18.47 14.33 -20.45
N ALA A 105 -17.70 15.34 -20.03
CA ALA A 105 -16.47 15.16 -19.25
C ALA A 105 -16.63 14.21 -18.04
N PHE A 106 -17.61 14.48 -17.17
CA PHE A 106 -17.85 13.66 -15.98
C PHE A 106 -18.32 12.25 -16.31
N SER A 107 -19.26 12.10 -17.25
CA SER A 107 -19.76 10.78 -17.66
C SER A 107 -18.66 9.89 -18.24
N VAL A 108 -17.72 10.48 -19.00
CA VAL A 108 -16.57 9.77 -19.56
C VAL A 108 -15.57 9.41 -18.46
N ALA A 109 -15.31 10.32 -17.51
CA ALA A 109 -14.41 10.08 -16.39
C ALA A 109 -14.92 8.95 -15.48
N GLU A 110 -16.20 8.94 -15.14
CA GLU A 110 -16.85 7.87 -14.36
C GLU A 110 -16.81 6.53 -15.09
N ALA A 111 -17.14 6.52 -16.39
CA ALA A 111 -17.09 5.31 -17.21
C ALA A 111 -15.66 4.75 -17.29
N LEU A 112 -14.65 5.62 -17.47
CA LEU A 112 -13.25 5.21 -17.53
C LEU A 112 -12.75 4.69 -16.17
N ALA A 113 -13.11 5.35 -15.07
CA ALA A 113 -12.79 4.90 -13.72
C ALA A 113 -13.41 3.53 -13.44
N GLY A 114 -14.68 3.33 -13.84
CA GLY A 114 -15.39 2.05 -13.75
C GLY A 114 -14.72 0.93 -14.56
N GLU A 115 -14.39 1.20 -15.82
CA GLU A 115 -13.71 0.24 -16.72
C GLU A 115 -12.35 -0.19 -16.15
N LEU A 116 -11.58 0.78 -15.63
CA LEU A 116 -10.26 0.51 -15.07
C LEU A 116 -10.30 0.00 -13.62
N GLN A 117 -11.47 0.00 -12.97
CA GLN A 117 -11.65 -0.31 -11.55
C GLN A 117 -10.77 0.55 -10.64
N LEU A 118 -10.79 1.87 -10.88
CA LEU A 118 -10.13 2.87 -10.06
C LEU A 118 -11.17 3.82 -9.46
N ALA A 119 -10.85 4.45 -8.35
CA ALA A 119 -11.68 5.52 -7.80
C ALA A 119 -11.59 6.76 -8.69
N LEU A 120 -12.68 7.54 -8.75
CA LEU A 120 -12.64 8.87 -9.31
C LEU A 120 -12.24 9.85 -8.19
N PRO A 121 -11.11 10.57 -8.31
CA PRO A 121 -10.73 11.58 -7.31
C PRO A 121 -11.68 12.79 -7.34
N GLU A 122 -11.61 13.64 -6.32
CA GLU A 122 -12.45 14.82 -6.16
C GLU A 122 -12.26 15.88 -7.26
N GLN A 123 -11.14 15.81 -7.98
CA GLN A 123 -10.80 16.68 -9.09
C GLN A 123 -9.98 15.92 -10.14
N PRO A 124 -9.97 16.37 -11.40
CA PRO A 124 -9.24 15.74 -12.49
C PRO A 124 -7.71 15.69 -12.31
#